data_AF-A0A2N2IW67-F1
#
_entry.id   AF-A0A2N2IW67-F1
#
_cell.length_a   1.000
_cell.length_b   1.000
_cell.length_c   1.000
_cell.angle_alpha   90.00
_cell.angle_beta   90.00
_cell.angle_gamma   90.00
#
_symmetry.space_group_name_H-M   'P 1'
#
loop_
_entity.id
_entity.type
_entity.pdbx_description
1 polymer ?
#
loop_
_entity_poly.entity_id
_entity_poly.type
_entity_poly.pdbx_seq_one_letter_code
_entity_poly.pdbx_strand_id
1 'polypeptide(L)'
;MHAAWLLVSVGCTSDHHVSPWPKDVSLQSLMRASTMQEHLERVAAEMQVEGLALDTEVCGELDDVETFCIRSYRGQDDLGNQRRAVRVATRYGVVMALGPTSSHDAMRGVEIALVPALDEAWKSGSDLNGDGMPDVVVARSGGVLEVWGLHARGASPYPIDALVPVTGAMDVDGDGRPDLTGTVPVPPGESLVPSLVEVVSFAAGRYRADTPSVRGFHARRGRDMAEERSGAAHVERAWHALRSGKDSAKVLKALDDVIEGVDDRSAEERAALRRWRNWLASAVAKEK
;
A
#
# COMPACT_ATOMS: atom_id res chain seq x y z
N MET A 1 -62.97 -3.77 -40.58
CA MET A 1 -61.89 -3.16 -39.78
C MET A 1 -60.69 -4.09 -39.83
N HIS A 2 -59.64 -3.74 -40.56
CA HIS A 2 -58.38 -4.50 -40.65
C HIS A 2 -57.27 -3.61 -40.13
N ALA A 3 -56.55 -4.08 -39.11
CA ALA A 3 -55.39 -3.41 -38.54
C ALA A 3 -54.13 -4.04 -39.14
N ALA A 4 -53.35 -3.22 -39.85
CA ALA A 4 -52.04 -3.58 -40.37
C ALA A 4 -50.98 -3.28 -39.31
N TRP A 5 -50.17 -4.27 -38.96
CA TRP A 5 -49.01 -4.12 -38.08
C TRP A 5 -47.79 -3.71 -38.89
N LEU A 6 -47.20 -2.56 -38.57
CA LEU A 6 -45.87 -2.16 -39.03
C LEU A 6 -44.81 -2.80 -38.13
N LEU A 7 -43.97 -3.65 -38.71
CA LEU A 7 -42.72 -4.11 -38.11
C LEU A 7 -41.62 -3.08 -38.40
N VAL A 8 -41.10 -2.44 -37.35
CA VAL A 8 -39.90 -1.60 -37.41
C VAL A 8 -38.70 -2.47 -37.07
N SER A 9 -37.84 -2.72 -38.04
CA SER A 9 -36.54 -3.34 -37.87
C SER A 9 -35.52 -2.28 -37.43
N VAL A 10 -35.12 -2.32 -36.17
CA VAL A 10 -33.99 -1.53 -35.64
C VAL A 10 -32.69 -2.25 -36.03
N GLY A 11 -32.00 -1.74 -37.05
CA GLY A 11 -30.66 -2.21 -37.41
C GLY A 11 -29.62 -1.58 -36.49
N CYS A 12 -28.88 -2.40 -35.75
CA CYS A 12 -27.67 -1.97 -35.04
C CYS A 12 -26.55 -1.77 -36.06
N THR A 13 -26.18 -0.52 -36.35
CA THR A 13 -24.95 -0.19 -37.09
C THR A 13 -23.84 -0.03 -36.06
N SER A 14 -22.98 -1.05 -35.90
CA SER A 14 -21.75 -0.90 -35.12
C SER A 14 -20.68 -0.27 -36.00
N ASP A 15 -20.37 1.00 -35.73
CA ASP A 15 -19.29 1.73 -36.37
C ASP A 15 -17.95 1.22 -35.83
N HIS A 16 -17.43 0.15 -36.46
CA HIS A 16 -16.10 -0.36 -36.16
C HIS A 16 -15.06 0.53 -36.83
N HIS A 17 -14.73 1.66 -36.18
CA HIS A 17 -13.52 2.40 -36.48
C HIS A 17 -12.30 1.55 -36.05
N VAL A 18 -11.87 0.66 -36.95
CA VAL A 18 -10.55 0.05 -36.86
C VAL A 18 -9.55 1.19 -37.12
N SER A 19 -8.69 1.50 -36.15
CA SER A 19 -7.67 2.54 -36.31
C SER A 19 -6.92 2.31 -37.63
N PRO A 20 -6.79 3.34 -38.50
CA PRO A 20 -6.05 3.18 -39.74
C PRO A 20 -4.61 2.82 -39.40
N TRP A 21 -4.16 1.65 -39.88
CA TRP A 21 -2.76 1.27 -39.83
C TRP A 21 -1.93 2.38 -40.50
N PRO A 22 -0.89 2.91 -39.84
CA PRO A 22 -0.09 3.96 -40.44
C PRO A 22 0.55 3.39 -41.71
N LYS A 23 0.34 4.05 -42.85
CA LYS A 23 0.70 3.52 -44.18
C LYS A 23 2.21 3.41 -44.42
N ASP A 24 3.03 3.95 -43.51
CA ASP A 24 4.48 4.07 -43.63
C ASP A 24 5.27 3.24 -42.59
N VAL A 25 4.64 2.27 -41.92
CA VAL A 25 5.36 1.40 -40.98
C VAL A 25 5.91 0.17 -41.71
N SER A 26 7.24 0.06 -41.80
CA SER A 26 7.88 -1.13 -42.35
C SER A 26 7.68 -2.35 -41.43
N LEU A 27 7.62 -3.55 -42.02
CA LEU A 27 7.58 -4.81 -41.27
C LEU A 27 8.82 -4.96 -40.37
N GLN A 28 9.99 -4.47 -40.81
CA GLN A 28 11.21 -4.44 -40.00
C GLN A 28 11.09 -3.55 -38.76
N SER A 29 10.43 -2.39 -38.85
CA SER A 29 10.17 -1.54 -37.69
C SER A 29 9.15 -2.16 -36.72
N LEU A 30 8.24 -3.00 -37.20
CA LEU A 30 7.36 -3.80 -36.34
C LEU A 30 8.07 -5.00 -35.70
N MET A 31 9.17 -5.47 -36.31
CA MET A 31 9.95 -6.62 -35.83
C MET A 31 11.14 -6.25 -34.94
N ARG A 32 11.58 -4.98 -34.95
CA ARG A 32 12.65 -4.52 -34.06
C ARG A 32 12.10 -4.45 -32.63
N ALA A 33 12.66 -5.26 -31.74
CA ALA A 33 12.37 -5.13 -30.31
C ALA A 33 12.73 -3.72 -29.86
N SER A 34 11.75 -3.01 -29.31
CA SER A 34 11.98 -1.68 -28.77
C SER A 34 12.98 -1.75 -27.62
N THR A 35 13.84 -0.73 -27.53
CA THR A 35 14.75 -0.63 -26.38
C THR A 35 14.00 -0.09 -25.16
N MET A 36 14.53 -0.33 -23.96
CA MET A 36 14.00 0.31 -22.74
C MET A 36 13.96 1.83 -22.88
N GLN A 37 14.99 2.44 -23.49
CA GLN A 37 15.06 3.88 -23.71
C GLN A 37 13.92 4.38 -24.61
N GLU A 38 13.62 3.67 -25.70
CA GLU A 38 12.49 4.00 -26.58
C GLU A 38 11.14 3.91 -25.85
N HIS A 39 10.98 2.92 -24.94
CA HIS A 39 9.79 2.85 -24.08
C HIS A 39 9.69 4.04 -23.13
N LEU A 40 10.80 4.42 -22.50
CA LEU A 40 10.88 5.54 -21.58
C LEU A 40 10.60 6.89 -22.26
N GLU A 41 11.08 7.08 -23.49
CA GLU A 41 10.79 8.27 -24.31
C GLU A 41 9.32 8.35 -24.72
N ARG A 42 8.73 7.22 -25.13
CA ARG A 42 7.30 7.15 -25.43
C ARG A 42 6.45 7.51 -24.21
N VAL A 43 6.77 6.95 -23.04
CA VAL A 43 6.08 7.30 -21.78
C VAL A 43 6.25 8.78 -21.47
N ALA A 44 7.45 9.35 -21.61
CA ALA A 44 7.68 10.77 -21.35
C ALA A 44 6.83 11.66 -22.28
N ALA A 45 6.71 11.32 -23.56
CA ALA A 45 5.86 12.04 -24.50
C ALA A 45 4.38 11.94 -24.15
N GLU A 46 3.89 10.76 -23.77
CA GLU A 46 2.51 10.56 -23.30
C GLU A 46 2.21 11.39 -22.03
N MET A 47 3.12 11.35 -21.06
CA MET A 47 2.96 12.12 -19.81
C MET A 47 3.01 13.62 -20.05
N GLN A 48 3.84 14.10 -20.98
CA GLN A 48 3.90 15.52 -21.33
C GLN A 48 2.58 16.02 -21.96
N VAL A 49 1.94 15.22 -22.82
CA VAL A 49 0.62 15.54 -23.39
C VAL A 49 -0.45 15.67 -22.30
N GLU A 50 -0.32 14.88 -21.23
CA GLU A 50 -1.20 14.90 -20.05
C GLU A 50 -0.86 16.02 -19.05
N GLY A 51 0.10 16.90 -19.37
CA GLY A 51 0.54 17.98 -18.48
C GLY A 51 1.37 17.50 -17.28
N LEU A 52 1.93 16.29 -17.36
CA LEU A 52 2.78 15.71 -16.33
C LEU A 52 4.26 15.82 -16.72
N ALA A 53 5.08 16.31 -15.80
CA ALA A 53 6.53 16.37 -15.93
C ALA A 53 7.20 15.24 -15.12
N LEU A 54 8.36 14.77 -15.59
CA LEU A 54 9.19 13.82 -14.83
C LEU A 54 9.60 14.45 -13.49
N ASP A 55 9.44 13.71 -12.41
CA ASP A 55 9.73 14.16 -11.05
C ASP A 55 10.90 13.37 -10.44
N THR A 56 10.81 12.04 -10.43
CA THR A 56 11.86 11.16 -9.93
C THR A 56 12.10 10.02 -10.91
N GLU A 57 13.35 9.58 -11.03
CA GLU A 57 13.75 8.37 -11.75
C GLU A 57 14.63 7.50 -10.86
N VAL A 58 14.33 6.20 -10.81
CA VAL A 58 15.12 5.18 -10.13
C VAL A 58 15.30 4.00 -11.08
N CYS A 59 16.54 3.70 -11.45
CA CYS A 59 16.85 2.57 -12.33
C CYS A 59 17.68 1.53 -11.60
N GLY A 60 17.56 0.27 -12.02
CA GLY A 60 18.26 -0.86 -11.44
C GLY A 60 18.30 -2.06 -12.37
N GLU A 61 18.71 -3.19 -11.81
CA GLU A 61 18.83 -4.48 -12.48
C GLU A 61 17.82 -5.45 -11.87
N LEU A 62 17.11 -6.19 -12.73
CA LEU A 62 16.15 -7.23 -12.36
C LEU A 62 16.83 -8.60 -12.25
N ASP A 63 17.83 -8.84 -13.09
CA ASP A 63 18.79 -9.94 -13.07
C ASP A 63 20.09 -9.50 -13.77
N ASP A 64 21.03 -10.42 -14.01
CA ASP A 64 22.32 -10.12 -14.65
C ASP A 64 22.23 -9.52 -16.06
N VAL A 65 21.05 -9.51 -16.70
CA VAL A 65 20.89 -9.16 -18.12
C VAL A 65 19.77 -8.14 -18.35
N GLU A 66 18.86 -7.97 -17.40
CA GLU A 66 17.69 -7.13 -17.53
C GLU A 66 17.74 -5.90 -16.62
N THR A 67 17.59 -4.72 -17.23
CA THR A 67 17.46 -3.46 -16.51
C THR A 67 16.01 -3.00 -16.46
N PHE A 68 15.70 -2.20 -15.45
CA PHE A 68 14.43 -1.50 -15.34
C PHE A 68 14.65 -0.05 -14.95
N CYS A 69 13.65 0.79 -15.22
CA CYS A 69 13.56 2.15 -14.70
C CYS A 69 12.15 2.45 -14.21
N ILE A 70 12.07 2.94 -12.98
CA ILE A 70 10.89 3.49 -12.33
C ILE A 70 10.92 5.00 -12.53
N ARG A 71 9.84 5.57 -13.07
CA ARG A 71 9.66 7.02 -13.21
C ARG A 71 8.40 7.48 -12.51
N SER A 72 8.52 8.48 -11.66
CA SER A 72 7.38 9.25 -11.18
C SER A 72 7.19 10.51 -12.00
N TYR A 73 5.94 10.88 -12.20
CA TYR A 73 5.56 12.09 -12.90
C TYR A 73 4.60 12.90 -12.03
N ARG A 74 4.66 14.22 -12.16
CA ARG A 74 3.78 15.15 -11.44
C ARG A 74 3.27 16.27 -12.35
N GLY A 75 2.08 16.76 -12.07
CA GLY A 75 1.50 17.91 -12.75
C GLY A 75 0.21 18.35 -12.08
N GLN A 76 -0.60 19.12 -12.80
CA GLN A 76 -1.92 19.55 -12.36
C GLN A 76 -2.95 19.32 -13.48
N ASP A 77 -4.20 19.05 -13.11
CA ASP A 77 -5.31 19.07 -14.08
C ASP A 77 -5.77 20.52 -14.37
N ASP A 78 -6.72 20.68 -15.29
CA ASP A 78 -7.29 21.98 -15.65
C ASP A 78 -8.02 22.70 -14.49
N LEU A 79 -8.32 21.97 -13.40
CA LEU A 79 -8.94 22.48 -12.19
C LEU A 79 -7.90 22.82 -11.10
N GLY A 80 -6.61 22.63 -11.37
CA GLY A 80 -5.51 22.88 -10.44
C GLY A 80 -5.27 21.76 -9.42
N ASN A 81 -5.94 20.61 -9.55
CA ASN A 81 -5.70 19.47 -8.67
C ASN A 81 -4.37 18.81 -9.01
N GLN A 82 -3.58 18.43 -8.00
CA GLN A 82 -2.33 17.71 -8.22
C GLN A 82 -2.60 16.34 -8.86
N ARG A 83 -1.83 16.03 -9.91
CA ARG A 83 -1.79 14.73 -10.56
C ARG A 83 -0.41 14.12 -10.37
N ARG A 84 -0.39 12.80 -10.15
CA ARG A 84 0.84 12.03 -10.08
C ARG A 84 0.66 10.69 -10.79
N ALA A 85 1.73 10.20 -11.39
CA ALA A 85 1.75 8.89 -12.04
C ALA A 85 3.09 8.19 -11.77
N VAL A 86 3.06 6.85 -11.76
CA VAL A 86 4.26 6.02 -11.67
C VAL A 86 4.26 5.06 -12.85
N ARG A 87 5.41 4.93 -13.52
CA ARG A 87 5.63 4.03 -14.65
C ARG A 87 6.89 3.24 -14.39
N VAL A 88 6.84 1.94 -14.65
CA VAL A 88 8.03 1.08 -14.61
C VAL A 88 8.20 0.47 -15.99
N ALA A 89 9.36 0.65 -16.59
CA ALA A 89 9.70 0.10 -17.88
C ALA A 89 10.86 -0.88 -17.78
N THR A 90 10.78 -1.95 -18.55
CA THR A 90 11.87 -2.88 -18.84
C THR A 90 12.14 -2.90 -20.34
N ARG A 91 13.03 -3.77 -20.80
CA ARG A 91 13.22 -4.06 -22.24
C ARG A 91 11.97 -4.66 -22.92
N TYR A 92 10.99 -5.14 -22.17
CA TYR A 92 9.77 -5.74 -22.71
C TYR A 92 8.61 -4.75 -22.81
N GLY A 93 8.75 -3.54 -22.25
CA GLY A 93 7.73 -2.50 -22.27
C GLY A 93 7.48 -1.88 -20.90
N VAL A 94 6.35 -1.19 -20.78
CA VAL A 94 5.85 -0.68 -19.50
C VAL A 94 5.19 -1.84 -18.77
N VAL A 95 5.77 -2.26 -17.65
CA VAL A 95 5.33 -3.43 -16.85
C VAL A 95 4.48 -3.04 -15.64
N MET A 96 4.49 -1.74 -15.29
CA MET A 96 3.65 -1.17 -14.24
C MET A 96 3.24 0.25 -14.63
N ALA A 97 1.95 0.56 -14.50
CA ALA A 97 1.41 1.88 -14.73
C ALA A 97 0.39 2.21 -13.64
N LEU A 98 0.76 3.11 -12.73
CA LEU A 98 -0.11 3.57 -11.64
C LEU A 98 -0.42 5.06 -11.79
N GLY A 99 -1.61 5.45 -11.33
CA GLY A 99 -2.13 6.81 -11.49
C GLY A 99 -2.87 6.98 -12.81
N PRO A 100 -3.52 8.14 -13.02
CA PRO A 100 -4.39 8.35 -14.15
C PRO A 100 -3.65 8.13 -15.47
N THR A 101 -4.15 7.19 -16.28
CA THR A 101 -3.78 7.04 -17.69
C THR A 101 -4.48 8.07 -18.57
N SER A 102 -5.50 8.74 -18.03
CA SER A 102 -6.26 9.80 -18.68
C SER A 102 -6.78 10.82 -17.65
N SER A 103 -7.18 12.00 -18.11
CA SER A 103 -7.89 13.00 -17.32
C SER A 103 -9.20 12.47 -16.69
N HIS A 104 -9.87 11.50 -17.30
CA HIS A 104 -11.08 10.87 -16.75
C HIS A 104 -10.78 9.95 -15.55
N ASP A 105 -9.61 9.30 -15.51
CA ASP A 105 -9.18 8.50 -14.36
C ASP A 105 -8.75 9.39 -13.18
N ALA A 106 -8.30 10.62 -13.46
CA ALA A 106 -7.88 11.58 -12.44
C ALA A 106 -9.05 12.05 -11.57
N MET A 107 -10.26 12.09 -12.14
CA MET A 107 -11.49 12.46 -11.41
C MET A 107 -11.83 11.51 -10.25
N ARG A 108 -11.24 10.31 -10.20
CA ARG A 108 -11.42 9.37 -9.08
C ARG A 108 -10.59 9.70 -7.85
N GLY A 109 -9.73 10.73 -7.90
CA GLY A 109 -9.06 11.29 -6.72
C GLY A 109 -8.08 10.36 -6.00
N VAL A 110 -7.65 9.27 -6.64
CA VAL A 110 -6.68 8.35 -6.04
C VAL A 110 -5.28 8.94 -6.20
N GLU A 111 -4.77 9.56 -5.14
CA GLU A 111 -3.39 10.03 -5.09
C GLU A 111 -2.46 8.81 -5.09
N ILE A 112 -1.42 8.86 -5.92
CA ILE A 112 -0.34 7.88 -5.95
C ILE A 112 0.99 8.61 -6.05
N ALA A 113 1.93 8.29 -5.20
CA ALA A 113 3.30 8.80 -5.29
C ALA A 113 4.29 7.64 -5.23
N LEU A 114 5.34 7.70 -6.05
CA LEU A 114 6.51 6.86 -5.80
C LEU A 114 7.09 7.22 -4.43
N VAL A 115 7.47 6.22 -3.65
CA VAL A 115 8.31 6.36 -2.46
C VAL A 115 9.71 5.92 -2.86
N PRO A 116 10.62 6.84 -3.22
CA PRO A 116 11.93 6.45 -3.75
C PRO A 116 12.77 5.68 -2.73
N ALA A 117 12.56 5.97 -1.45
CA ALA A 117 13.16 5.27 -0.33
C ALA A 117 12.23 5.35 0.90
N LEU A 118 12.12 4.25 1.63
CA LEU A 118 11.48 4.19 2.95
C LEU A 118 12.42 4.72 4.05
N ASP A 119 13.72 4.49 3.87
CA ASP A 119 14.83 5.02 4.66
C ASP A 119 16.10 4.98 3.79
N GLU A 120 17.25 5.47 4.28
CA GLU A 120 18.55 5.44 3.58
C GLU A 120 18.93 4.02 3.11
N ALA A 121 18.54 2.99 3.86
CA ALA A 121 18.84 1.59 3.59
C ALA A 121 17.85 0.91 2.62
N TRP A 122 16.62 1.42 2.49
CA TRP A 122 15.52 0.71 1.81
C TRP A 122 14.97 1.54 0.66
N LYS A 123 15.45 1.24 -0.56
CA LYS A 123 15.12 2.02 -1.76
C LYS A 123 14.12 1.26 -2.62
N SER A 124 13.17 1.97 -3.23
CA SER A 124 12.40 1.38 -4.33
C SER A 124 13.35 0.95 -5.45
N GLY A 125 13.08 -0.19 -6.07
CA GLY A 125 13.97 -0.85 -7.01
C GLY A 125 15.04 -1.72 -6.36
N SER A 126 14.97 -1.99 -5.06
CA SER A 126 15.79 -3.01 -4.39
C SER A 126 14.93 -4.14 -3.85
N ASP A 127 15.54 -5.29 -3.55
CA ASP A 127 14.85 -6.44 -2.93
C ASP A 127 14.57 -6.12 -1.44
N LEU A 128 13.37 -5.59 -1.17
CA LEU A 128 12.97 -5.18 0.17
C LEU A 128 12.43 -6.36 0.98
N ASN A 129 11.89 -7.38 0.32
CA ASN A 129 11.15 -8.44 1.01
C ASN A 129 11.89 -9.80 1.06
N GLY A 130 12.99 -9.96 0.32
CA GLY A 130 13.83 -11.15 0.32
C GLY A 130 13.43 -12.26 -0.63
N ASP A 131 12.52 -11.99 -1.57
CA ASP A 131 12.17 -12.93 -2.63
C ASP A 131 13.14 -12.93 -3.81
N GLY A 132 14.12 -12.02 -3.80
CA GLY A 132 15.16 -11.90 -4.82
C GLY A 132 14.75 -11.07 -6.03
N MET A 133 13.57 -10.42 -6.00
CA MET A 133 13.12 -9.50 -7.03
C MET A 133 13.14 -8.05 -6.52
N PRO A 134 13.35 -7.05 -7.39
CA PRO A 134 13.22 -5.65 -7.00
C PRO A 134 11.78 -5.28 -6.62
N ASP A 135 11.63 -4.49 -5.57
CA ASP A 135 10.33 -4.03 -5.08
C ASP A 135 10.11 -2.54 -5.36
N VAL A 136 8.89 -2.16 -5.75
CA VAL A 136 8.49 -0.77 -5.92
C VAL A 136 7.52 -0.37 -4.82
N VAL A 137 7.86 0.68 -4.08
CA VAL A 137 7.01 1.22 -3.02
C VAL A 137 6.29 2.46 -3.53
N VAL A 138 4.96 2.48 -3.35
CA VAL A 138 4.13 3.64 -3.66
C VAL A 138 3.28 4.01 -2.46
N ALA A 139 3.02 5.29 -2.29
CA ALA A 139 2.10 5.82 -1.30
C ALA A 139 0.79 6.22 -1.96
N ARG A 140 -0.34 5.78 -1.39
CA ARG A 140 -1.69 6.21 -1.73
C ARG A 140 -2.12 7.41 -0.90
N SER A 141 -3.33 7.91 -1.16
CA SER A 141 -4.00 8.89 -0.31
C SER A 141 -3.89 8.54 1.18
N GLY A 142 -3.49 9.52 2.00
CA GLY A 142 -3.25 9.31 3.43
C GLY A 142 -1.90 8.68 3.78
N GLY A 143 -0.99 8.52 2.80
CA GLY A 143 0.35 7.96 3.02
C GLY A 143 0.39 6.44 3.13
N VAL A 144 -0.70 5.76 2.75
CA VAL A 144 -0.79 4.29 2.85
C VAL A 144 0.14 3.65 1.83
N LEU A 145 1.05 2.81 2.29
CA LEU A 145 2.05 2.16 1.46
C LEU A 145 1.46 0.94 0.74
N GLU A 146 1.84 0.77 -0.52
CA GLU A 146 1.74 -0.47 -1.28
C GLU A 146 3.15 -0.87 -1.73
N VAL A 147 3.42 -2.17 -1.73
CA VAL A 147 4.68 -2.76 -2.23
C VAL A 147 4.36 -3.65 -3.41
N TRP A 148 5.10 -3.47 -4.50
CA TRP A 148 4.91 -4.18 -5.77
C TRP A 148 6.16 -4.96 -6.13
N GLY A 149 6.03 -6.27 -6.32
CA GLY A 149 7.09 -7.11 -6.84
C GLY A 149 7.26 -6.88 -8.33
N LEU A 150 8.49 -6.56 -8.76
CA LEU A 150 8.82 -6.32 -10.15
C LEU A 150 9.33 -7.58 -10.82
N HIS A 151 8.80 -7.89 -11.99
CA HIS A 151 9.30 -8.92 -12.89
C HIS A 151 9.56 -8.33 -14.28
N ALA A 152 10.35 -9.04 -15.07
CA ALA A 152 10.71 -8.69 -16.45
C ALA A 152 9.52 -8.21 -17.30
N ARG A 153 8.35 -8.85 -17.14
CA ARG A 153 7.17 -8.68 -17.99
C ARG A 153 5.92 -8.22 -17.24
N GLY A 154 6.05 -7.85 -15.97
CA GLY A 154 4.91 -7.43 -15.18
C GLY A 154 5.31 -7.01 -13.78
N ALA A 155 4.41 -6.34 -13.09
CA ALA A 155 4.50 -6.11 -11.66
C ALA A 155 3.21 -6.57 -10.99
N SER A 156 3.29 -6.96 -9.73
CA SER A 156 2.10 -7.35 -8.95
C SER A 156 2.21 -6.83 -7.52
N PRO A 157 1.10 -6.32 -6.93
CA PRO A 157 1.13 -5.86 -5.55
C PRO A 157 1.21 -7.06 -4.62
N TYR A 158 2.02 -6.96 -3.57
CA TYR A 158 1.95 -7.91 -2.47
C TYR A 158 0.73 -7.61 -1.60
N PRO A 159 -0.06 -8.63 -1.21
CA PRO A 159 -1.11 -8.44 -0.23
C PRO A 159 -0.51 -8.00 1.11
N ILE A 160 -1.16 -7.05 1.78
CA ILE A 160 -0.78 -6.56 3.10
C ILE A 160 -1.91 -6.85 4.08
N ASP A 161 -1.69 -7.81 4.97
CA ASP A 161 -2.66 -8.24 5.99
C ASP A 161 -2.40 -7.50 7.31
N ALA A 162 -2.63 -6.18 7.29
CA ALA A 162 -2.50 -5.32 8.46
C ALA A 162 -3.88 -4.91 9.00
N LEU A 163 -4.00 -4.76 10.32
CA LEU A 163 -5.24 -4.28 10.94
C LEU A 163 -5.53 -2.81 10.60
N VAL A 164 -4.47 -2.02 10.44
CA VAL A 164 -4.52 -0.58 10.15
C VAL A 164 -3.65 -0.29 8.92
N PRO A 165 -3.90 0.82 8.20
CA PRO A 165 -3.07 1.20 7.07
C PRO A 165 -1.60 1.33 7.48
N VAL A 166 -0.72 0.70 6.70
CA VAL A 166 0.72 0.82 6.88
C VAL A 166 1.21 2.12 6.24
N THR A 167 1.95 2.92 6.98
CA THR A 167 2.41 4.26 6.55
C THR A 167 3.90 4.48 6.78
N GLY A 168 4.60 3.50 7.36
CA GLY A 168 6.04 3.54 7.55
C GLY A 168 6.66 2.16 7.51
N ALA A 169 7.98 2.11 7.73
CA ALA A 169 8.74 0.87 7.79
C ALA A 169 9.79 0.92 8.92
N MET A 170 10.16 -0.24 9.44
CA MET A 170 11.26 -0.42 10.37
C MET A 170 11.76 -1.88 10.30
N ASP A 171 13.01 -2.14 10.67
CA ASP A 171 13.52 -3.52 10.81
C ASP A 171 13.28 -3.97 12.26
N VAL A 172 12.28 -4.84 12.48
CA VAL A 172 11.90 -5.25 13.84
C VAL A 172 12.65 -6.47 14.35
N ASP A 173 13.29 -7.24 13.47
CA ASP A 173 13.98 -8.49 13.82
C ASP A 173 15.49 -8.50 13.56
N GLY A 174 16.02 -7.45 12.95
CA GLY A 174 17.44 -7.20 12.71
C GLY A 174 17.97 -7.91 11.47
N ASP A 175 17.12 -8.31 10.53
CA ASP A 175 17.53 -8.99 9.30
C ASP A 175 18.01 -8.05 8.19
N GLY A 176 17.92 -6.73 8.41
CA GLY A 176 18.30 -5.68 7.48
C GLY A 176 17.22 -5.33 6.45
N ARG A 177 16.06 -5.98 6.48
CA ARG A 177 14.93 -5.75 5.59
C ARG A 177 13.81 -4.98 6.32
N PRO A 178 13.02 -4.18 5.59
CA PRO A 178 11.93 -3.44 6.21
C PRO A 178 10.72 -4.35 6.50
N ASP A 179 10.26 -4.29 7.74
CA ASP A 179 8.88 -4.60 8.10
C ASP A 179 8.02 -3.35 7.92
N LEU A 180 6.76 -3.52 7.51
CA LEU A 180 5.84 -2.39 7.35
C LEU A 180 5.11 -2.12 8.66
N THR A 181 4.85 -0.84 8.94
CA THR A 181 4.23 -0.41 10.19
C THR A 181 3.11 0.58 9.98
N GLY A 182 2.15 0.54 10.89
CA GLY A 182 1.05 1.50 10.96
C GLY A 182 0.74 1.86 12.40
N THR A 183 0.18 3.04 12.62
CA THR A 183 -0.25 3.49 13.95
C THR A 183 -1.75 3.38 14.05
N VAL A 184 -2.26 2.78 15.12
CA VAL A 184 -3.70 2.76 15.38
C VAL A 184 -4.16 4.19 15.66
N PRO A 185 -5.13 4.73 14.89
CA PRO A 185 -5.61 6.08 15.12
C PRO A 185 -6.34 6.17 16.45
N VAL A 186 -6.01 7.18 17.25
CA VAL A 186 -6.73 7.51 18.47
C VAL A 186 -7.95 8.38 18.10
N PRO A 187 -9.18 8.02 18.51
CA PRO A 187 -10.35 8.84 18.26
C PRO A 187 -10.20 10.27 18.80
N PRO A 188 -10.66 11.30 18.08
CA PRO A 188 -10.62 12.68 18.59
C PRO A 188 -11.35 12.82 19.93
N GLY A 189 -10.74 13.52 20.88
CA GLY A 189 -11.32 13.76 22.21
C GLY A 189 -11.17 12.60 23.20
N GLU A 190 -10.42 11.55 22.85
CA GLU A 190 -10.09 10.47 23.77
C GLU A 190 -9.08 10.96 24.83
N SER A 191 -9.41 10.77 26.12
CA SER A 191 -8.55 11.19 27.23
C SER A 191 -7.39 10.24 27.49
N LEU A 192 -7.48 9.01 26.98
CA LEU A 192 -6.42 8.01 27.04
C LEU A 192 -5.83 7.79 25.64
N VAL A 193 -4.57 8.18 25.46
CA VAL A 193 -3.90 8.22 24.15
C VAL A 193 -2.75 7.20 24.11
N PRO A 194 -3.05 5.88 23.97
CA PRO A 194 -2.00 4.87 23.82
C PRO A 194 -1.28 4.98 22.47
N SER A 195 0.00 4.62 22.46
CA SER A 195 0.81 4.49 21.25
C SER A 195 0.79 3.04 20.73
N LEU A 196 -0.24 2.70 19.95
CA LEU A 196 -0.37 1.34 19.40
C LEU A 196 0.25 1.27 18.01
N VAL A 197 1.32 0.49 17.88
CA VAL A 197 1.98 0.18 16.61
C VAL A 197 1.56 -1.20 16.10
N GLU A 198 1.12 -1.26 14.85
CA GLU A 198 0.95 -2.48 14.06
C GLU A 198 2.22 -2.72 13.24
N VAL A 199 2.63 -3.99 13.14
CA VAL A 199 3.79 -4.42 12.34
C VAL A 199 3.40 -5.62 11.50
N VAL A 200 3.85 -5.64 10.24
CA VAL A 200 3.71 -6.78 9.34
C VAL A 200 5.04 -7.08 8.66
N SER A 201 5.42 -8.35 8.62
CA SER A 201 6.63 -8.84 7.93
C SER A 201 6.24 -9.63 6.68
N PHE A 202 7.12 -9.67 5.68
CA PHE A 202 6.90 -10.47 4.49
C PHE A 202 7.09 -11.96 4.78
N ALA A 203 6.09 -12.78 4.45
CA ALA A 203 6.18 -14.23 4.54
C ALA A 203 5.19 -14.89 3.57
N ALA A 204 5.67 -15.86 2.80
CA ALA A 204 4.85 -16.63 1.85
C ALA A 204 4.09 -15.75 0.85
N GLY A 205 4.79 -14.77 0.24
CA GLY A 205 4.26 -13.94 -0.84
C GLY A 205 3.34 -12.80 -0.40
N ARG A 206 3.31 -12.46 0.90
CA ARG A 206 2.49 -11.37 1.44
C ARG A 206 3.03 -10.85 2.77
N TYR A 207 2.67 -9.61 3.11
CA TYR A 207 2.97 -9.03 4.43
C TYR A 207 1.91 -9.46 5.45
N ARG A 208 2.33 -9.98 6.61
CA ARG A 208 1.44 -10.53 7.63
C ARG A 208 1.86 -10.13 9.03
N ALA A 209 0.89 -9.96 9.92
CA ALA A 209 1.13 -9.66 11.33
C ALA A 209 1.40 -10.91 12.20
N ASP A 210 1.27 -12.11 11.65
CA ASP A 210 1.28 -13.36 12.41
C ASP A 210 2.58 -14.16 12.28
N THR A 211 3.62 -13.55 11.72
CA THR A 211 4.97 -14.13 11.55
C THR A 211 5.69 -14.28 12.90
N PRO A 212 6.68 -15.19 13.01
CA PRO A 212 7.51 -15.29 14.21
C PRO A 212 8.21 -13.99 14.58
N SER A 213 8.71 -13.24 13.59
CA SER A 213 9.41 -11.96 13.77
C SER A 213 8.50 -10.90 14.41
N VAL A 214 7.29 -10.69 13.86
CA VAL A 214 6.30 -9.75 14.41
C VAL A 214 5.89 -10.14 15.82
N ARG A 215 5.60 -11.44 16.06
CA ARG A 215 5.24 -11.90 17.41
C ARG A 215 6.39 -11.68 18.40
N GLY A 216 7.63 -11.90 17.98
CA GLY A 216 8.83 -11.66 18.76
C GLY A 216 9.00 -10.19 19.13
N PHE A 217 8.81 -9.29 18.17
CA PHE A 217 8.81 -7.84 18.40
C PHE A 217 7.79 -7.42 19.45
N HIS A 218 6.53 -7.82 19.28
CA HIS A 218 5.48 -7.46 20.23
C HIS A 218 5.69 -8.10 21.61
N ALA A 219 6.23 -9.32 21.68
CA ALA A 219 6.60 -9.93 22.94
C ALA A 219 7.70 -9.15 23.68
N ARG A 220 8.69 -8.59 22.96
CA ARG A 220 9.73 -7.71 23.53
C ARG A 220 9.12 -6.40 24.04
N ARG A 221 8.39 -5.69 23.19
CA ARG A 221 7.72 -4.42 23.54
C ARG A 221 6.83 -4.57 24.77
N GLY A 222 6.00 -5.63 24.84
CA GLY A 222 5.16 -5.88 26.00
C GLY A 222 5.93 -6.13 27.31
N ARG A 223 7.18 -6.64 27.25
CA ARG A 223 8.05 -6.79 28.43
C ARG A 223 8.69 -5.47 28.84
N ASP A 224 9.15 -4.68 27.88
CA ASP A 224 9.81 -3.39 28.14
C ASP A 224 8.85 -2.42 28.85
N MET A 225 7.55 -2.59 28.62
CA MET A 225 6.49 -1.82 29.26
C MET A 225 6.02 -2.35 30.62
N ALA A 226 6.62 -3.42 31.18
CA ALA A 226 6.05 -4.12 32.34
C ALA A 226 5.93 -3.26 33.62
N GLU A 227 6.80 -2.27 33.78
CA GLU A 227 6.85 -1.43 34.99
C GLU A 227 5.90 -0.22 34.96
N GLU A 228 5.40 0.14 33.77
CA GLU A 228 4.66 1.38 33.54
C GLU A 228 3.19 1.26 33.99
N ARG A 229 2.70 2.16 34.83
CA ARG A 229 1.39 1.99 35.49
C ARG A 229 0.28 2.91 34.97
N SER A 230 0.51 3.62 33.87
CA SER A 230 -0.53 4.47 33.27
C SER A 230 -1.62 3.63 32.59
N GLY A 231 -2.85 4.15 32.51
CA GLY A 231 -3.91 3.49 31.75
C GLY A 231 -3.52 3.24 30.29
N ALA A 232 -2.80 4.17 29.65
CA ALA A 232 -2.30 4.01 28.28
C ALA A 232 -1.35 2.82 28.16
N ALA A 233 -0.40 2.69 29.08
CA ALA A 233 0.52 1.56 29.12
C ALA A 233 -0.20 0.21 29.34
N HIS A 234 -1.30 0.19 30.11
CA HIS A 234 -2.12 -1.03 30.23
C HIS A 234 -2.76 -1.43 28.89
N VAL A 235 -3.24 -0.47 28.10
CA VAL A 235 -3.79 -0.72 26.76
C VAL A 235 -2.70 -1.19 25.80
N GLU A 236 -1.54 -0.52 25.79
CA GLU A 236 -0.39 -0.87 24.93
C GLU A 236 0.16 -2.28 25.26
N ARG A 237 0.28 -2.63 26.54
CA ARG A 237 0.64 -3.99 26.95
C ARG A 237 -0.37 -5.03 26.48
N ALA A 238 -1.67 -4.74 26.59
CA ALA A 238 -2.71 -5.64 26.13
C ALA A 238 -2.63 -5.83 24.61
N TRP A 239 -2.45 -4.75 23.86
CA TRP A 239 -2.21 -4.79 22.42
C TRP A 239 -1.00 -5.67 22.06
N HIS A 240 0.17 -5.40 22.62
CA HIS A 240 1.38 -6.19 22.37
C HIS A 240 1.24 -7.65 22.79
N ALA A 241 0.55 -7.93 23.90
CA ALA A 241 0.24 -9.30 24.30
C ALA A 241 -0.62 -10.02 23.25
N LEU A 242 -1.67 -9.38 22.73
CA LEU A 242 -2.51 -9.93 21.67
C LEU A 242 -1.71 -10.19 20.39
N ARG A 243 -0.95 -9.18 19.90
CA ARG A 243 -0.13 -9.32 18.67
C ARG A 243 0.99 -10.36 18.81
N SER A 244 1.49 -10.60 20.03
CA SER A 244 2.45 -11.69 20.28
C SER A 244 1.83 -13.10 20.22
N GLY A 245 0.51 -13.21 20.03
CA GLY A 245 -0.20 -14.49 19.97
C GLY A 245 -0.62 -15.05 21.32
N LYS A 246 -0.66 -14.23 22.39
CA LYS A 246 -1.21 -14.69 23.68
C LYS A 246 -2.71 -14.90 23.56
N ASP A 247 -3.23 -15.77 24.42
CA ASP A 247 -4.67 -16.05 24.50
C ASP A 247 -5.48 -14.77 24.76
N SER A 248 -6.38 -14.45 23.82
CA SER A 248 -7.10 -13.19 23.83
C SER A 248 -8.02 -13.05 25.03
N ALA A 249 -8.64 -14.14 25.50
CA ALA A 249 -9.53 -14.12 26.65
C ALA A 249 -8.75 -13.79 27.94
N LYS A 250 -7.56 -14.38 28.12
CA LYS A 250 -6.68 -14.06 29.25
C LYS A 250 -6.19 -12.61 29.21
N VAL A 251 -5.82 -12.10 28.03
CA VAL A 251 -5.34 -10.71 27.91
C VAL A 251 -6.44 -9.71 28.20
N LEU A 252 -7.64 -9.90 27.63
CA LEU A 252 -8.78 -9.01 27.86
C LEU A 252 -9.23 -9.05 29.32
N LYS A 253 -9.22 -10.23 29.96
CA LYS A 253 -9.51 -10.36 31.38
C LYS A 253 -8.50 -9.57 32.23
N ALA A 254 -7.21 -9.66 31.94
CA ALA A 254 -6.21 -8.89 32.68
C ALA A 254 -6.42 -7.37 32.56
N LEU A 255 -6.94 -6.89 31.41
CA LEU A 255 -7.32 -5.49 31.25
C LEU A 255 -8.62 -5.15 32.01
N ASP A 256 -9.59 -6.07 32.07
CA ASP A 256 -10.80 -5.92 32.90
C ASP A 256 -10.43 -5.80 34.38
N ASP A 257 -9.51 -6.63 34.89
CA ASP A 257 -9.02 -6.56 36.28
C ASP A 257 -8.36 -5.19 36.59
N VAL A 258 -7.65 -4.60 35.62
CA VAL A 258 -7.10 -3.23 35.74
C VAL A 258 -8.20 -2.20 35.82
N ILE A 259 -9.22 -2.28 34.96
CA ILE A 259 -10.37 -1.37 34.92
C ILE A 259 -11.12 -1.37 36.24
N GLU A 260 -11.28 -2.54 36.86
CA GLU A 260 -11.92 -2.70 38.17
C GLU A 260 -11.09 -2.10 39.32
N GLY A 261 -9.76 -2.08 39.18
CA GLY A 261 -8.85 -1.50 40.17
C GLY A 261 -8.67 0.02 40.11
N VAL A 262 -9.17 0.70 39.07
CA VAL A 262 -9.11 2.18 38.96
C VAL A 262 -10.00 2.81 40.04
N ASP A 263 -9.49 3.79 40.80
CA ASP A 263 -10.25 4.56 41.83
C ASP A 263 -11.55 5.14 41.25
N ASP A 264 -12.63 5.13 42.03
CA ASP A 264 -13.94 5.70 41.66
C ASP A 264 -13.87 7.19 41.31
N ARG A 265 -12.84 7.90 41.80
CA ARG A 265 -12.59 9.31 41.45
C ARG A 265 -12.09 9.52 40.02
N SER A 266 -11.70 8.45 39.31
CA SER A 266 -11.23 8.50 37.91
C SER A 266 -12.25 7.87 36.93
N ALA A 267 -13.53 8.25 37.04
CA ALA A 267 -14.60 7.73 36.19
C ALA A 267 -14.33 7.89 34.68
N GLU A 268 -13.67 8.98 34.29
CA GLU A 268 -13.29 9.25 32.90
C GLU A 268 -12.24 8.26 32.37
N GLU A 269 -11.17 8.02 33.14
CA GLU A 269 -10.13 7.05 32.80
C GLU A 269 -10.71 5.63 32.71
N ARG A 270 -11.55 5.24 33.67
CA ARG A 270 -12.26 3.95 33.64
C ARG A 270 -13.11 3.80 32.38
N ALA A 271 -13.80 4.85 31.96
CA ALA A 271 -14.59 4.84 30.73
C ALA A 271 -13.71 4.74 29.47
N ALA A 272 -12.58 5.45 29.44
CA ALA A 272 -11.60 5.39 28.36
C ALA A 272 -10.99 3.99 28.21
N LEU A 273 -10.56 3.38 29.32
CA LEU A 273 -10.05 2.01 29.32
C LEU A 273 -11.09 0.99 28.81
N ARG A 274 -12.38 1.14 29.20
CA ARG A 274 -13.47 0.29 28.68
C ARG A 274 -13.65 0.43 27.17
N ARG A 275 -13.56 1.64 26.62
CA ARG A 275 -13.61 1.86 25.16
C ARG A 275 -12.47 1.15 24.46
N TRP A 276 -11.23 1.34 24.93
CA TRP A 276 -10.05 0.66 24.39
C TRP A 276 -10.13 -0.85 24.49
N ARG A 277 -10.55 -1.40 25.63
CA ARG A 277 -10.78 -2.83 25.83
C ARG A 277 -11.77 -3.40 24.81
N ASN A 278 -12.88 -2.70 24.57
CA ASN A 278 -13.88 -3.12 23.60
C ASN A 278 -13.37 -3.04 22.15
N TRP A 279 -12.59 -1.99 21.84
CA TRP A 279 -11.93 -1.88 20.55
C TRP A 279 -10.96 -3.04 20.31
N LEU A 280 -10.10 -3.38 21.28
CA LEU A 280 -9.18 -4.52 21.21
C LEU A 280 -9.92 -5.84 20.98
N ALA A 281 -11.02 -6.07 21.68
CA ALA A 281 -11.84 -7.26 21.50
C ALA A 281 -12.42 -7.34 20.07
N SER A 282 -12.86 -6.20 19.51
CA SER A 282 -13.35 -6.13 18.14
C SER A 282 -12.24 -6.34 17.11
N ALA A 283 -11.06 -5.77 17.33
CA ALA A 283 -9.89 -5.93 16.46
C ALA A 283 -9.52 -7.40 16.31
N VAL A 284 -9.35 -8.12 17.42
CA VAL A 284 -8.99 -9.55 17.43
C VAL A 284 -10.08 -10.43 16.80
N ALA A 285 -11.35 -10.05 16.95
CA ALA A 285 -12.45 -10.81 16.34
C ALA A 285 -12.47 -10.72 14.81
N LYS A 286 -11.97 -9.63 14.22
CA LYS A 286 -11.91 -9.44 12.76
C LYS A 286 -10.82 -10.26 12.07
N GLU A 287 -9.85 -10.76 12.83
CA GLU A 287 -8.72 -11.54 12.30
C GLU A 287 -9.01 -13.05 12.20
N LYS A 288 -10.14 -13.52 12.73
CA LYS A 288 -10.59 -14.91 12.69
C LYS A 288 -11.56 -15.15 11.54
#